data_AF-A0A9E5YTJ7-F1
#
_entry.id   AF-A0A9E5YTJ7-F1
#
_cell.length_a   1.000
_cell.length_b   1.000
_cell.length_c   1.000
_cell.angle_alpha   90.00
_cell.angle_beta   90.00
_cell.angle_gamma   90.00
#
_symmetry.space_group_name_H-M   'P 1'
#
loop_
_entity.id
_entity.type
_entity.pdbx_description
1 polymer ?
#
loop_
_entity_poly.entity_id
_entity_poly.type
_entity_poly.pdbx_seq_one_letter_code
_entity_poly.pdbx_strand_id
1 'polypeptide(L)' 'RKLGDQIQEGHDPRGQPFYWIGSQWVDETFYEGTDLAAVYAGAVSITPLSIDLTDTRMMKVLKGVFK' A
#
# COMPACT_ATOMS: atom_id res chain seq x y z
N ARG A 1 -9.85 -7.96 -4.88
CA ARG A 1 -10.29 -7.58 -3.52
C ARG A 1 -9.23 -6.62 -2.99
N LYS A 2 -9.57 -5.40 -2.58
CA LYS A 2 -8.55 -4.43 -2.16
C LYS A 2 -8.08 -4.78 -0.74
N LEU A 3 -6.77 -4.59 -0.52
CA LEU A 3 -6.12 -4.88 0.75
C LEU A 3 -6.67 -3.93 1.82
N GLY A 4 -7.04 -4.48 2.98
CA GLY A 4 -7.57 -3.69 4.10
C GLY A 4 -9.08 -3.45 4.09
N ASP A 5 -9.83 -4.16 3.24
CA ASP A 5 -11.29 -3.96 3.12
C ASP A 5 -12.12 -4.86 4.05
N GLN A 6 -11.48 -5.73 4.84
CA GLN A 6 -12.18 -6.60 5.80
C GLN A 6 -12.22 -5.91 7.16
N ILE A 7 -13.42 -5.81 7.71
CA ILE A 7 -13.67 -5.22 9.02
C ILE A 7 -14.11 -6.35 9.95
N GLN A 8 -13.45 -6.49 11.09
CA GLN A 8 -13.82 -7.40 12.16
C GLN A 8 -14.17 -6.58 13.40
N GLU A 9 -15.38 -6.78 13.91
CA GLU A 9 -15.88 -6.11 15.10
C GLU A 9 -15.52 -6.88 16.37
N GLY A 10 -15.29 -6.17 17.46
CA GLY A 10 -15.00 -6.74 18.78
C GLY A 10 -15.40 -5.81 19.92
N HIS A 11 -15.30 -6.31 21.15
CA HIS A 11 -15.55 -5.52 22.36
C HIS A 11 -14.36 -5.65 23.31
N ASP A 12 -13.90 -4.53 23.89
CA ASP A 12 -12.85 -4.51 24.90
C ASP A 12 -13.37 -5.07 26.25
N PRO A 13 -12.50 -5.32 27.24
CA PRO A 13 -12.93 -5.83 28.55
C PRO A 13 -13.88 -4.91 29.34
N ARG A 14 -14.05 -3.65 28.92
CA ARG A 14 -15.02 -2.69 29.48
C ARG A 14 -16.31 -2.63 28.66
N GLY A 15 -16.47 -3.51 27.69
CA GLY A 15 -17.63 -3.57 26.79
C GLY A 15 -17.66 -2.48 25.72
N GLN A 16 -16.57 -1.74 25.50
CA GLN A 16 -16.51 -0.72 24.45
C GLN A 16 -16.22 -1.39 23.09
N PRO A 17 -16.96 -1.04 22.02
CA PRO A 17 -16.73 -1.62 20.71
C PRO A 17 -15.39 -1.16 20.12
N PHE A 18 -14.72 -2.06 19.40
CA PHE A 18 -13.56 -1.75 18.57
C PHE A 18 -13.65 -2.48 17.22
N TYR A 19 -12.85 -2.02 16.26
CA TYR A 19 -12.83 -2.56 14.91
C TYR A 19 -11.40 -2.88 14.50
N TRP A 20 -11.17 -4.11 14.06
CA TRP A 20 -9.98 -4.50 13.31
C TRP A 20 -10.24 -4.29 11.83
N ILE A 21 -9.33 -3.57 11.17
CA ILE A 21 -9.35 -3.39 9.71
C ILE A 21 -8.19 -4.21 9.15
N GLY A 22 -8.49 -5.26 8.41
CA GLY A 22 -7.48 -6.09 7.75
C GLY A 22 -8.05 -7.32 7.04
N SER A 23 -7.62 -7.54 5.79
CA SER A 23 -7.71 -8.85 5.13
C SER A 23 -6.32 -9.32 4.69
N GLN A 24 -6.13 -10.64 4.71
CA GLN A 24 -4.87 -11.34 4.44
C GLN A 24 -4.30 -11.05 3.05
N TRP A 25 -2.97 -11.00 3.03
CA TRP A 25 -2.13 -10.97 1.85
C TRP A 25 -2.67 -11.87 0.73
N VAL A 26 -2.93 -11.28 -0.42
CA VAL A 26 -3.11 -12.03 -1.67
C VAL A 26 -2.00 -11.57 -2.59
N ASP A 27 -1.17 -12.55 -2.93
CA ASP A 27 -0.05 -12.58 -3.87
C ASP A 27 1.33 -12.13 -3.38
N GLU A 28 2.18 -13.15 -3.19
CA GLU A 28 3.64 -13.14 -3.02
C GLU A 28 4.40 -12.80 -4.33
N THR A 29 3.75 -12.14 -5.29
CA THR A 29 4.42 -11.78 -6.54
C THR A 29 5.29 -10.54 -6.30
N PHE A 30 6.50 -10.77 -5.82
CA PHE A 30 7.49 -9.71 -5.69
C PHE A 30 8.03 -9.35 -7.07
N TYR A 31 7.68 -8.16 -7.55
CA TYR A 31 8.21 -7.65 -8.81
C TYR A 31 9.68 -7.29 -8.66
N GLU A 32 10.49 -7.63 -9.66
CA GLU A 32 11.90 -7.25 -9.70
C GLU A 32 12.06 -5.72 -9.55
N GLY A 33 13.07 -5.30 -8.77
CA GLY A 33 13.31 -3.89 -8.47
C GLY A 33 12.46 -3.31 -7.34
N THR A 34 11.58 -4.10 -6.71
CA THR A 34 10.88 -3.70 -5.48
C THR A 34 11.74 -3.93 -4.23
N ASP A 35 11.44 -3.19 -3.17
CA ASP A 35 12.04 -3.37 -1.85
C ASP A 35 11.75 -4.76 -1.27
N LEU A 36 10.53 -5.27 -1.44
CA LEU A 36 10.14 -6.61 -1.02
C LEU A 36 10.96 -7.70 -1.73
N ALA A 37 11.23 -7.56 -3.04
CA ALA A 37 12.08 -8.50 -3.77
C ALA A 37 13.52 -8.52 -3.21
N ALA A 38 14.09 -7.35 -2.87
CA ALA A 38 15.41 -7.26 -2.28
C ALA A 38 15.49 -7.94 -0.90
N VAL A 39 14.49 -7.70 -0.04
CA VAL A 39 14.41 -8.32 1.29
C VAL A 39 14.25 -9.85 1.18
N TYR A 40 13.39 -10.33 0.28
CA TYR A 40 13.19 -11.77 0.06
C TYR A 40 14.46 -12.46 -0.46
N ALA A 41 15.29 -11.75 -1.23
CA ALA A 41 16.59 -12.22 -1.69
C ALA A 41 17.71 -12.16 -0.62
N GLY A 42 17.40 -11.72 0.62
CA GLY A 42 18.38 -11.62 1.71
C GLY A 42 19.30 -10.39 1.60
N ALA A 43 18.94 -9.40 0.79
CA ALA A 43 19.69 -8.16 0.64
C ALA A 43 19.11 -7.02 1.51
N VAL A 44 19.92 -6.00 1.77
CA VAL A 44 19.45 -4.73 2.33
C VAL A 44 18.77 -3.92 1.23
N SER A 45 17.54 -3.45 1.48
CA SER A 45 16.83 -2.53 0.58
C SER A 45 17.10 -1.07 0.96
N ILE A 46 17.37 -0.24 -0.05
CA ILE A 46 17.47 1.22 0.09
C ILE A 46 16.55 1.85 -0.96
N THR A 47 15.41 2.38 -0.51
CA THR A 47 14.42 3.02 -1.38
C THR A 47 14.49 4.54 -1.23
N PRO A 48 15.01 5.30 -2.21
CA PRO A 48 14.99 6.76 -2.15
C PRO A 48 13.56 7.27 -2.35
N LEU A 49 12.91 7.66 -1.26
CA LEU A 49 11.56 8.20 -1.28
C LEU A 49 11.56 9.72 -1.43
N SER A 50 10.49 10.25 -2.02
CA SER A 50 10.22 11.68 -2.16
C SER A 50 8.90 12.03 -1.47
N ILE A 51 8.80 13.25 -0.94
CA ILE A 51 7.55 13.81 -0.39
C ILE A 51 6.68 14.45 -1.47
N ASP A 52 7.22 14.68 -2.68
CA ASP A 52 6.43 15.12 -3.82
C ASP A 52 5.67 13.92 -4.39
N LEU A 53 4.37 13.88 -4.12
CA LEU A 53 3.45 12.83 -4.56
C LEU A 53 2.81 13.13 -5.94
N THR A 54 3.28 14.17 -6.64
CA THR A 54 2.73 14.55 -7.93
C THR A 54 3.01 13.47 -8.98
N ASP A 55 1.96 12.86 -9.53
CA ASP A 55 2.09 12.04 -10.73
C ASP A 55 2.31 12.94 -11.95
N THR A 56 3.58 13.25 -12.22
CA THR A 56 4.00 14.12 -13.33
C THR A 56 3.62 13.56 -14.69
N ARG A 57 3.52 12.23 -14.84
CA ARG A 57 3.09 11.59 -16.08
C ARG A 57 1.63 11.87 -16.33
N MET A 58 0.78 11.66 -15.32
CA MET A 58 -0.64 11.97 -15.40
C MET A 58 -0.87 13.48 -15.61
N MET A 59 -0.14 14.33 -14.90
CA MET A 59 -0.22 15.79 -15.06
C MET A 59 0.00 16.23 -16.52
N LYS A 60 0.96 15.61 -17.22
CA LYS A 60 1.21 15.88 -18.64
C LYS A 60 0.02 15.48 -19.53
N VAL A 61 -0.59 14.32 -19.25
CA VAL A 61 -1.78 13.85 -19.96
C VAL A 61 -2.94 14.84 -19.76
N LEU A 62 -3.25 15.20 -18.51
CA LEU A 62 -4.38 16.08 -18.18
C LEU A 62 -4.21 17.49 -18.76
N LYS A 63 -2.99 18.05 -18.76
CA LYS A 63 -2.70 19.34 -19.43
C LYS A 63 -3.02 19.33 -20.93
N GLY A 64 -2.91 18.17 -21.59
CA GLY A 64 -3.29 18.03 -23.00
C GLY A 64 -4.81 18.01 -23.23
N VAL A 65 -5.57 17.55 -22.23
CA VAL A 65 -7.04 17.43 -22.28
C VAL A 65 -7.73 18.73 -21.92
N PHE A 66 -7.25 19.44 -20.88
CA PHE A 66 -7.89 20.64 -20.33
C PHE A 66 -7.28 21.95 -20.86
N LYS A 67 -7.14 22.09 -22.17
CA LYS A 67 -6.74 23.37 -22.78
C LYS A 67 -7.78 24.46 -22.59
#